data_AF-A0A820SSX1-F1
#
_entry.id   AF-A0A820SSX1-F1
#
_cell.length_a   1.000
_cell.length_b   1.000
_cell.length_c   1.000
_cell.angle_alpha   90.00
_cell.angle_beta   90.00
_cell.angle_gamma   90.00
#
_symmetry.space_group_name_H-M   'P 1'
#
loop_
_entity.id
_entity.type
_entity.pdbx_description
1 polymer ?
#
loop_
_entity_poly.entity_id
_entity_poly.type
_entity_poly.pdbx_seq_one_letter_code
_entity_poly.pdbx_strand_id
1 'polypeptide(L)'
;AIRISNFFKEKNFRVFTHSSRYGKTKQEFLSLNGPTIARTKYVIYLLTKKSSTSNFKFLELTIAEWFEKSIITVYVDNIWTNIRSSIRAILANYPLVDFNHQSFNESLT
;
A
#
# COMPACT_ATOMS: atom_id res chain seq x y z
N ALA A 1 -4.48 5.30 8.04
CA ALA A 1 -3.03 5.06 8.20
C ALA A 1 -2.63 4.79 9.66
N ILE A 2 -2.84 5.74 10.60
CA ILE A 2 -2.42 5.59 12.01
C ILE A 2 -3.13 4.41 12.70
N ARG A 3 -4.46 4.29 12.57
CA ARG A 3 -5.25 3.18 13.14
C ARG A 3 -4.77 1.80 12.65
N ILE A 4 -4.53 1.66 11.34
CA ILE A 4 -4.02 0.43 10.73
C ILE A 4 -2.61 0.11 11.23
N SER A 5 -1.73 1.12 11.29
CA SER A 5 -0.37 0.94 11.82
C SER A 5 -0.38 0.44 13.27
N ASN A 6 -1.23 1.02 14.12
CA ASN A 6 -1.36 0.62 15.52
C ASN A 6 -1.90 -0.81 15.66
N PHE A 7 -2.94 -1.16 14.90
CA PHE A 7 -3.50 -2.52 14.90
C PHE A 7 -2.42 -3.58 14.64
N PHE A 8 -1.57 -3.39 13.63
CA PHE A 8 -0.51 -4.35 13.31
C PHE A 8 0.59 -4.36 14.36
N LYS A 9 0.94 -3.20 14.92
CA LYS A 9 1.92 -3.14 16.03
C LYS A 9 1.43 -3.88 17.27
N GLU A 10 0.15 -3.74 17.63
CA GLU A 10 -0.48 -4.46 18.76
C GLU A 10 -0.44 -5.98 18.56
N LYS A 11 -0.49 -6.44 17.30
CA LYS A 11 -0.30 -7.86 16.94
C LYS A 11 1.18 -8.26 16.75
N ASN A 12 2.13 -7.51 17.31
CA ASN A 12 3.57 -7.74 17.23
C ASN A 12 4.17 -7.75 15.81
N PHE A 13 3.52 -7.10 14.83
CA PHE A 13 4.14 -6.90 13.53
C PHE A 13 5.09 -5.70 13.55
N ARG A 14 6.25 -5.85 12.89
CA ARG A 14 7.14 -4.73 12.59
C ARG A 14 6.55 -3.91 11.43
N VAL A 15 5.93 -2.78 11.75
CA VAL A 15 5.29 -1.90 10.77
C VAL A 15 6.24 -0.80 10.32
N PHE A 16 6.49 -0.73 9.02
CA PHE A 16 7.15 0.40 8.38
C PHE A 16 6.08 1.30 7.76
N THR A 17 5.94 2.51 8.29
CA THR A 17 5.13 3.55 7.64
C THR A 17 6.02 4.36 6.73
N HIS A 18 5.57 4.58 5.50
CA HIS A 18 6.24 5.47 4.57
C HIS A 18 6.56 6.83 5.23
N SER A 19 7.84 7.23 5.22
CA SER A 19 8.28 8.55 5.67
C SER A 19 8.16 9.53 4.51
N SER A 20 7.86 10.80 4.79
CA SER A 20 7.51 11.86 3.82
C SER A 20 8.58 12.22 2.76
N ARG A 21 9.65 11.43 2.61
CA ARG A 21 10.77 11.70 1.70
C ARG A 21 10.76 10.70 0.54
N TYR A 22 10.30 11.17 -0.62
CA TYR A 22 10.32 10.40 -1.87
C TYR A 22 11.64 10.50 -2.64
N GLY A 23 12.54 11.43 -2.26
CA GLY A 23 13.70 11.79 -3.08
C GLY A 23 13.33 12.66 -4.29
N LYS A 24 14.32 13.33 -4.87
CA LYS A 24 14.17 14.23 -6.05
C LYS A 24 14.49 13.54 -7.37
N THR A 25 15.20 12.41 -7.32
CA THR A 25 15.60 11.63 -8.50
C THR A 25 15.08 10.20 -8.41
N LYS A 26 15.05 9.50 -9.55
CA LYS A 26 14.71 8.07 -9.61
C LYS A 26 15.63 7.24 -8.71
N GLN A 27 16.94 7.48 -8.77
CA GLN A 27 17.93 6.76 -7.97
C GLN A 27 17.71 6.99 -6.47
N GLU A 28 17.42 8.23 -6.07
CA GLU A 28 17.13 8.56 -4.66
C GLU A 28 15.83 7.92 -4.19
N PHE A 29 14.79 7.91 -5.03
CA PHE A 29 13.54 7.21 -4.71
C PHE A 29 13.78 5.71 -4.48
N LEU A 30 14.56 5.06 -5.36
CA LEU A 30 14.87 3.64 -5.25
C LEU A 30 15.75 3.33 -4.03
N SER A 31 16.76 4.15 -3.75
CA SER A 31 17.65 3.94 -2.60
C SER A 31 16.93 4.10 -1.26
N LEU A 32 15.96 5.02 -1.18
CA LEU A 32 15.17 5.26 0.02
C LEU A 32 14.08 4.20 0.23
N ASN A 33 13.34 3.84 -0.82
CA ASN A 33 12.13 3.02 -0.68
C ASN A 33 12.38 1.53 -0.96
N GLY A 34 13.26 1.22 -1.91
CA GLY A 34 13.56 -0.14 -2.36
C GLY A 34 13.95 -1.08 -1.23
N PRO A 35 14.96 -0.76 -0.38
CA PRO A 35 15.39 -1.65 0.70
C PRO A 35 14.30 -1.95 1.72
N THR A 36 13.42 -0.99 2.00
CA THR A 36 12.31 -1.19 2.94
C THR A 36 11.28 -2.12 2.34
N ILE A 37 10.85 -1.88 1.10
CA ILE A 37 9.87 -2.74 0.41
C ILE A 37 10.44 -4.15 0.23
N ALA A 38 11.71 -4.29 -0.14
CA ALA A 38 12.36 -5.59 -0.33
C ALA A 38 12.34 -6.47 0.94
N ARG A 39 12.52 -5.85 2.13
CA ARG A 39 12.54 -6.54 3.43
C ARG A 39 11.16 -6.86 3.98
N THR A 40 10.10 -6.22 3.49
CA THR A 40 8.73 -6.52 3.94
C THR A 40 8.17 -7.76 3.27
N LYS A 41 7.37 -8.54 4.00
CA LYS A 41 6.60 -9.67 3.47
C LYS A 41 5.26 -9.22 2.90
N TYR A 42 4.60 -8.28 3.59
CA TYR A 42 3.29 -7.76 3.24
C TYR A 42 3.37 -6.26 2.95
N VAL A 43 2.61 -5.81 1.95
CA VAL A 43 2.46 -4.39 1.60
C VAL A 43 0.98 -4.02 1.71
N ILE A 44 0.66 -3.10 2.60
CA ILE A 44 -0.70 -2.61 2.76
C ILE A 44 -0.86 -1.34 1.92
N TYR A 45 -1.59 -1.45 0.81
CA TYR A 45 -1.86 -0.32 -0.06
C TYR A 45 -3.17 0.37 0.36
N LEU A 46 -3.05 1.57 0.93
CA LEU A 46 -4.23 2.37 1.28
C LEU A 46 -4.76 3.07 0.03
N LEU A 47 -5.89 2.59 -0.49
CA LEU A 47 -6.59 3.18 -1.62
C LEU A 47 -7.41 4.38 -1.14
N THR A 48 -6.92 5.56 -1.50
CA THR A 48 -7.50 6.88 -1.21
C THR A 48 -7.43 7.72 -2.48
N LYS A 49 -8.22 8.79 -2.58
CA LYS A 49 -8.17 9.69 -3.75
C LYS A 49 -6.78 10.28 -4.00
N LYS A 50 -5.98 10.46 -2.93
CA LYS A 50 -4.61 10.97 -3.03
C LYS A 50 -3.62 9.91 -3.50
N SER A 51 -3.75 8.66 -3.05
CA SER A 51 -2.87 7.57 -3.49
C SER A 51 -3.18 7.14 -4.93
N SER A 52 -4.45 7.18 -5.34
CA SER A 52 -4.87 6.81 -6.71
C SER A 52 -4.34 7.72 -7.82
N THR A 53 -3.93 8.94 -7.46
CA THR A 53 -3.39 9.95 -8.39
C THR A 53 -1.89 10.19 -8.22
N SER A 54 -1.26 9.58 -7.21
CA SER A 54 0.15 9.80 -6.90
C SER A 54 1.07 8.89 -7.73
N ASN A 55 1.94 9.51 -8.54
CA ASN A 55 2.99 8.80 -9.26
C ASN A 55 3.95 8.07 -8.32
N PHE A 56 4.27 8.65 -7.17
CA PHE A 56 5.14 7.99 -6.18
C PHE A 56 4.50 6.74 -5.60
N LYS A 57 3.20 6.79 -5.26
CA LYS A 57 2.49 5.60 -4.77
C LYS A 57 2.34 4.52 -5.83
N PHE A 58 2.16 4.91 -7.09
CA PHE A 58 2.21 3.97 -8.21
C PHE A 58 3.59 3.29 -8.30
N LEU A 59 4.69 4.06 -8.22
CA LEU A 59 6.04 3.48 -8.26
C LEU A 59 6.33 2.55 -7.08
N GLU A 60 5.92 2.91 -5.86
CA GLU A 60 6.05 2.02 -4.69
C GLU A 60 5.28 0.71 -4.89
N LEU A 61 4.07 0.80 -5.43
CA LEU A 61 3.24 -0.36 -5.73
C LEU A 61 3.87 -1.25 -6.80
N THR A 62 4.41 -0.67 -7.87
CA THR A 62 5.14 -1.40 -8.92
C THR A 62 6.38 -2.10 -8.36
N ILE A 63 7.15 -1.45 -7.48
CA ILE A 63 8.31 -2.09 -6.84
C ILE A 63 7.86 -3.25 -5.96
N ALA A 64 6.76 -3.09 -5.22
CA ALA A 64 6.20 -4.16 -4.40
C ALA A 64 5.78 -5.37 -5.27
N GLU A 65 5.16 -5.12 -6.42
CA GLU A 65 4.80 -6.16 -7.40
C GLU A 65 6.05 -6.85 -7.97
N TRP A 66 7.08 -6.10 -8.37
CA TRP A 66 8.34 -6.67 -8.88
C TRP A 66 9.08 -7.52 -7.87
N PHE A 67 8.96 -7.21 -6.58
CA PHE A 67 9.52 -8.03 -5.50
C PHE A 67 8.55 -9.12 -5.00
N GLU A 68 7.46 -9.35 -5.73
CA GLU A 68 6.44 -10.37 -5.46
C GLU A 68 5.89 -10.28 -4.03
N LYS A 69 5.69 -9.05 -3.54
CA LYS A 69 5.14 -8.85 -2.19
C LYS A 69 3.67 -9.19 -2.16
N SER A 70 3.21 -9.77 -1.04
CA SER A 70 1.79 -9.94 -0.79
C SER A 70 1.16 -8.57 -0.53
N ILE A 71 0.51 -8.01 -1.56
CA ILE A 71 -0.17 -6.73 -1.48
C ILE A 71 -1.58 -6.97 -0.93
N ILE A 72 -1.99 -6.16 0.04
CA ILE A 72 -3.36 -6.11 0.58
C ILE A 72 -3.87 -4.70 0.34
N THR A 73 -4.91 -4.58 -0.47
CA THR A 73 -5.52 -3.29 -0.79
C THR A 73 -6.57 -2.98 0.26
N VAL A 74 -6.48 -1.80 0.88
CA VAL A 74 -7.46 -1.34 1.85
C VAL A 74 -8.05 -0.03 1.34
N TYR A 75 -9.33 -0.02 0.97
CA TYR A 75 -9.98 1.22 0.55
C TYR A 75 -10.71 1.89 1.71
N VAL A 76 -10.56 3.22 1.77
CA VAL A 76 -11.28 4.07 2.72
C VAL A 76 -12.51 4.69 2.04
N ASP A 77 -12.48 4.88 0.74
CA ASP A 77 -13.60 5.37 -0.05
C ASP A 77 -13.79 4.46 -1.27
N ASN A 78 -15.03 4.21 -1.70
CA ASN A 78 -15.29 3.46 -2.92
C ASN A 78 -14.92 4.30 -4.16
N ILE A 79 -13.64 4.30 -4.52
CA ILE A 79 -13.07 5.02 -5.66
C ILE A 79 -12.58 4.09 -6.76
N TRP A 80 -12.93 2.80 -6.70
CA TRP A 80 -12.42 1.77 -7.61
C TRP A 80 -12.67 2.07 -9.09
N THR A 81 -13.80 2.72 -9.41
CA THR A 81 -14.12 3.11 -10.78
C THR A 81 -13.26 4.29 -11.28
N ASN A 82 -12.73 5.10 -10.35
CA ASN A 82 -12.03 6.36 -10.62
C ASN A 82 -10.52 6.29 -10.36
N ILE A 83 -9.94 5.09 -10.29
CA ILE A 83 -8.49 4.92 -10.14
C ILE A 83 -7.82 4.78 -11.50
N ARG A 84 -6.57 5.28 -11.60
CA ARG A 84 -5.71 5.12 -12.78
C ARG A 84 -5.66 3.66 -13.20
N SER A 85 -5.84 3.37 -14.50
CA SER A 85 -5.91 2.01 -15.03
C SER A 85 -4.68 1.16 -14.66
N SER A 86 -3.49 1.76 -14.61
CA SER A 86 -2.27 1.04 -14.21
C SER A 86 -2.26 0.62 -12.74
N ILE A 87 -2.82 1.42 -11.83
CA ILE A 87 -2.97 1.02 -10.43
C ILE A 87 -4.02 -0.10 -10.33
N ARG A 88 -5.14 0.06 -11.05
CA ARG A 88 -6.22 -0.93 -11.08
C ARG A 88 -5.74 -2.30 -11.55
N ALA A 89 -4.94 -2.33 -12.62
CA ALA A 89 -4.41 -3.56 -13.18
C ALA A 89 -3.55 -4.33 -12.16
N ILE A 90 -2.73 -3.61 -11.38
CA ILE A 90 -1.93 -4.24 -10.31
C ILE A 90 -2.86 -4.73 -9.20
N LEU A 91 -3.69 -3.85 -8.63
CA LEU A 91 -4.50 -4.16 -7.45
C LEU A 91 -5.58 -5.22 -7.71
N ALA A 92 -6.03 -5.40 -8.96
CA ALA A 92 -7.01 -6.42 -9.34
C ALA A 92 -6.53 -7.86 -9.06
N ASN A 93 -5.21 -8.07 -8.95
CA ASN A 93 -4.62 -9.37 -8.66
C ASN A 93 -4.52 -9.66 -7.15
N TYR A 94 -4.94 -8.73 -6.29
CA TYR A 94 -4.70 -8.80 -4.85
C TYR A 94 -5.99 -8.63 -4.03
N PRO A 95 -6.04 -9.17 -2.80
CA PRO A 95 -7.18 -8.99 -1.91
C PRO A 95 -7.52 -7.51 -1.69
N LEU A 96 -8.81 -7.21 -1.70
CA LEU A 96 -9.38 -5.90 -1.48
C LEU A 96 -10.25 -5.92 -0.23
N VAL A 97 -9.91 -5.08 0.74
CA VAL A 97 -10.57 -4.97 2.05
C VAL A 97 -11.25 -3.60 2.18
N ASP A 98 -12.53 -3.63 2.53
CA ASP A 98 -13.30 -2.43 2.90
C ASP A 98 -13.04 -2.10 4.37
N PHE A 99 -12.41 -0.95 4.65
CA PHE A 99 -12.14 -0.56 6.03
C PHE A 99 -13.31 0.19 6.70
N ASN A 100 -14.25 0.72 5.93
CA ASN A 100 -15.35 1.53 6.46
C ASN A 100 -16.60 0.70 6.77
N HIS A 101 -16.85 -0.36 6.01
CA HIS A 101 -18.09 -1.13 6.11
C HIS A 101 -17.93 -2.54 6.69
N GLN A 102 -16.70 -3.01 6.94
CA GLN A 102 -16.43 -4.28 7.61
C GLN A 102 -15.42 -4.11 8.74
N SER A 103 -15.57 -4.88 9.81
CA SER A 103 -14.59 -4.86 10.89
C SER A 103 -13.28 -5.49 10.39
N PHE A 104 -12.15 -4.84 10.64
CA PHE A 104 -10.84 -5.27 10.12
C PHE A 104 -10.47 -6.73 10.45
N ASN A 105 -11.04 -7.28 11.52
CA ASN A 105 -10.84 -8.67 11.92
C ASN A 105 -11.56 -9.66 11.00
N GLU A 106 -12.69 -9.29 10.40
CA GLU A 106 -13.48 -10.15 9.51
C GLU A 106 -12.91 -10.16 8.09
N SER A 107 -12.24 -9.09 7.67
CA SER A 107 -11.70 -8.96 6.30
C SER A 107 -10.30 -9.57 6.10
N LEU A 108 -9.69 -10.14 7.15
CA LEU A 108 -8.36 -10.77 7.11
C LEU A 108 -8.39 -12.30 7.21
N THR A 109 -9.57 -12.90 7.39
CA THR A 109 -9.83 -14.34 7.30
C THR A 109 -10.09 -14.76 5.86
#